data_AF-A0A967SR10-F1
#
_entry.id   AF-A0A967SR10-F1
#
_cell.length_a   1.000
_cell.length_b   1.000
_cell.length_c   1.000
_cell.angle_alpha   90.00
_cell.angle_beta   90.00
_cell.angle_gamma   90.00
#
_symmetry.space_group_name_H-M   'P 1'
#
loop_
_entity.id
_entity.type
_entity.pdbx_description
1 polymer ?
#
loop_
_entity_poly.entity_id
_entity_poly.type
_entity_poly.pdbx_seq_one_letter_code
_entity_poly.pdbx_strand_id
1 'polypeptide(L)'
;MNYLRVEFELSSDLHELFIAELMDLDFYGFEQFDDKLVAYIEKKRFNDSNREYLEQLIAAYSGDSIMEFEDIPEQNWNESWEQTIQPQRIGKFLVKPTWSTETPDDDEILLEIDPKMSFGTGYHTTTRLMLQQIQEMDLQGKRVLD
;
A
#
# COMPACT_ATOMS: atom_id res chain seq x y z
N MET A 1 5.96 -14.32 8.49
CA MET A 1 7.34 -14.00 8.85
C MET A 1 7.37 -12.64 9.52
N ASN A 2 7.97 -12.54 10.71
CA ASN A 2 8.17 -11.25 11.36
C ASN A 2 9.34 -10.52 10.72
N TYR A 3 9.23 -9.20 10.63
CA TYR A 3 10.23 -8.31 10.08
C TYR A 3 10.84 -7.44 11.17
N LEU A 4 12.06 -7.00 10.93
CA LEU A 4 12.70 -5.96 11.71
C LEU A 4 12.74 -4.71 10.85
N ARG A 5 12.15 -3.64 11.35
CA ARG A 5 12.23 -2.30 10.80
C ARG A 5 13.41 -1.59 11.47
N VAL A 6 14.29 -1.02 10.68
CA VAL A 6 15.43 -0.23 11.15
C VAL A 6 15.31 1.18 10.59
N GLU A 7 15.24 2.17 11.45
CA GLU A 7 15.17 3.59 11.08
C GLU A 7 16.53 4.24 11.33
N PHE A 8 17.04 4.92 10.32
CA PHE A 8 18.28 5.67 10.34
C PHE A 8 17.95 7.15 10.18
N GLU A 9 18.27 7.99 11.15
CA GLU A 9 18.26 9.45 10.97
C GLU A 9 19.43 9.84 10.06
N LEU A 10 19.16 10.03 8.78
CA LEU A 10 20.18 10.10 7.73
C LEU A 10 19.76 11.14 6.69
N SER A 11 20.68 12.01 6.28
CA SER A 11 20.41 12.94 5.19
C SER A 11 20.22 12.19 3.86
N SER A 12 19.27 12.65 3.04
CA SER A 12 18.98 12.08 1.71
C SER A 12 20.21 11.84 0.80
N ASP A 13 21.25 12.66 0.88
CA ASP A 13 22.49 12.50 0.10
C ASP A 13 23.24 11.17 0.39
N LEU A 14 23.00 10.54 1.54
CA LEU A 14 23.64 9.28 1.95
C LEU A 14 22.76 8.06 1.68
N HIS A 15 21.51 8.24 1.23
CA HIS A 15 20.55 7.15 1.09
C HIS A 15 21.00 6.09 0.08
N GLU A 16 21.45 6.50 -1.11
CA GLU A 16 21.87 5.56 -2.15
C GLU A 16 23.03 4.68 -1.69
N LEU A 17 23.98 5.27 -0.95
CA LEU A 17 25.10 4.56 -0.36
C LEU A 17 24.61 3.53 0.67
N PHE A 18 23.80 3.96 1.63
CA PHE A 18 23.31 3.07 2.68
C PHE A 18 22.43 1.96 2.11
N ILE A 19 21.57 2.25 1.11
CA ILE A 19 20.74 1.23 0.46
C ILE A 19 21.61 0.14 -0.17
N ALA A 20 22.68 0.50 -0.88
CA ALA A 20 23.58 -0.47 -1.48
C ALA A 20 24.20 -1.41 -0.43
N GLU A 21 24.72 -0.85 0.66
CA GLU A 21 25.29 -1.60 1.78
C GLU A 21 24.25 -2.49 2.48
N LEU A 22 23.03 -1.99 2.68
CA LEU A 22 21.95 -2.71 3.33
C LEU A 22 21.44 -3.88 2.48
N MET A 23 21.42 -3.73 1.15
CA MET A 23 21.03 -4.82 0.24
C MET A 23 21.99 -6.02 0.34
N ASP A 24 23.29 -5.78 0.53
CA ASP A 24 24.28 -6.84 0.75
C ASP A 24 24.10 -7.56 2.10
N LEU A 25 23.33 -6.96 3.02
CA LEU A 25 22.96 -7.53 4.33
C LEU A 25 21.56 -8.17 4.35
N ASP A 26 20.99 -8.50 3.18
CA ASP A 26 19.64 -9.06 3.01
C ASP A 26 18.48 -8.11 3.39
N PHE A 27 18.70 -6.80 3.54
CA PHE A 27 17.59 -5.85 3.58
C PHE A 27 16.97 -5.74 2.19
N TYR A 28 15.65 -5.66 2.12
CA TYR A 28 14.93 -5.77 0.84
C TYR A 28 13.82 -4.71 0.65
N GLY A 29 13.45 -3.97 1.70
CA GLY A 29 12.46 -2.91 1.64
C GLY A 29 13.05 -1.61 2.16
N PHE A 30 12.78 -0.50 1.47
CA PHE A 30 13.34 0.82 1.80
C PHE A 30 12.28 1.91 1.64
N GLU A 31 12.19 2.80 2.62
CA GLU A 31 11.43 4.05 2.53
C GLU A 31 12.38 5.22 2.76
N GLN A 32 12.32 6.22 1.88
CA GLN A 32 13.21 7.36 1.88
C GLN A 32 12.42 8.63 2.19
N PHE A 33 12.88 9.37 3.19
CA PHE A 33 12.39 10.69 3.56
C PHE A 33 13.54 11.71 3.46
N ASP A 34 13.32 12.98 3.75
CA ASP A 34 14.38 13.99 3.58
C ASP A 34 15.53 13.82 4.60
N ASP A 35 15.19 13.40 5.82
CA ASP A 35 16.05 13.29 7.00
C ASP A 35 16.15 11.89 7.59
N LYS A 36 15.56 10.89 6.92
CA LYS A 36 15.62 9.50 7.37
C LYS A 36 15.49 8.47 6.26
N LEU A 37 16.14 7.34 6.50
CA LEU A 37 16.03 6.10 5.74
C LEU A 37 15.42 5.02 6.65
N VAL A 38 14.39 4.33 6.17
CA VAL A 38 13.81 3.17 6.87
C VAL A 38 14.09 1.93 6.03
N ALA A 39 14.61 0.88 6.65
CA ALA A 39 14.95 -0.37 6.00
C ALA A 39 14.28 -1.58 6.68
N TYR A 40 13.97 -2.60 5.89
CA TYR A 40 13.28 -3.81 6.35
C TYR A 40 14.08 -5.08 6.04
N ILE A 41 14.18 -5.96 7.04
CA ILE A 41 14.81 -7.28 6.94
C ILE A 41 13.93 -8.34 7.62
N GLU A 42 13.96 -9.58 7.12
CA GLU A 42 13.34 -10.71 7.84
C GLU A 42 14.03 -10.89 9.20
N LYS A 43 13.27 -10.90 10.30
CA LYS A 43 13.85 -10.93 11.65
C LYS A 43 14.80 -12.12 11.89
N LYS A 44 14.54 -13.26 11.25
CA LYS A 44 15.38 -14.47 11.32
C LYS A 44 16.75 -14.33 10.62
N ARG A 45 16.90 -13.34 9.73
CA ARG A 45 18.15 -13.06 9.00
C ARG A 45 19.02 -12.06 9.73
N PHE A 46 18.41 -11.19 10.53
CA PHE A 46 19.12 -10.21 11.35
C PHE A 46 19.80 -10.89 12.55
N ASN A 47 21.11 -10.67 12.68
CA ASN A 47 21.94 -11.21 13.75
C ASN A 47 22.95 -10.16 14.24
N ASP A 48 23.75 -10.53 15.25
CA ASP A 48 24.72 -9.63 15.89
C ASP A 48 25.76 -9.09 14.88
N SER A 49 26.16 -9.87 13.89
CA SER A 49 27.09 -9.42 12.84
C SER A 49 26.48 -8.35 11.94
N ASN A 50 25.17 -8.42 11.64
CA ASN A 50 24.49 -7.34 10.94
C ASN A 50 24.48 -6.08 11.80
N ARG A 51 24.14 -6.20 13.09
CA ARG A 51 24.12 -5.06 14.02
C ARG A 51 25.48 -4.37 14.10
N GLU A 52 26.54 -5.14 14.32
CA GLU A 52 27.92 -4.60 14.39
C GLU A 52 28.33 -3.89 13.09
N TYR A 53 27.92 -4.42 11.93
CA TYR A 53 28.19 -3.78 10.65
C TYR A 53 27.46 -2.44 10.49
N LEU A 54 26.17 -2.39 10.86
CA LEU A 54 25.38 -1.16 10.80
C LEU A 54 25.96 -0.07 11.71
N GLU A 55 26.39 -0.44 12.91
CA GLU A 55 27.04 0.49 13.84
C GLU A 55 28.35 1.06 13.25
N GLN A 56 29.15 0.24 12.57
CA GLN A 56 30.36 0.69 11.87
C GLN A 56 30.05 1.59 10.68
N LEU A 57 29.03 1.26 9.89
CA LEU A 57 28.61 2.03 8.74
C LEU A 57 28.11 3.43 9.16
N ILE A 58 27.28 3.50 10.21
CA ILE A 58 26.83 4.76 10.79
C ILE A 58 28.01 5.57 11.29
N ALA A 59 28.92 4.97 12.08
CA ALA A 59 30.08 5.67 12.61
C ALA A 59 31.00 6.22 11.51
N ALA A 60 31.10 5.55 10.36
CA ALA A 60 31.96 5.96 9.26
C ALA A 60 31.39 7.16 8.46
N TYR A 61 30.08 7.21 8.25
CA TYR A 61 29.46 8.17 7.33
C TYR A 61 28.60 9.24 7.99
N SER A 62 28.03 8.95 9.15
CA SER A 62 27.02 9.82 9.77
C SER A 62 27.26 10.11 11.25
N GLY A 63 28.15 9.36 11.91
CA GLY A 63 28.71 9.62 13.26
C GLY A 63 27.68 9.59 14.39
N ASP A 64 26.84 10.63 14.45
CA ASP A 64 25.86 10.91 15.50
C ASP A 64 24.43 10.47 15.12
N SER A 65 24.23 9.84 13.96
CA SER A 65 22.91 9.36 13.54
C SER A 65 22.32 8.34 14.50
N ILE A 66 21.06 8.54 14.83
CA ILE A 66 20.29 7.62 15.65
C ILE A 66 19.80 6.47 14.77
N MET A 67 19.90 5.24 15.32
CA MET A 67 19.36 4.02 14.73
C MET A 67 18.35 3.39 15.67
N GLU A 68 17.11 3.26 15.22
CA GLU A 68 16.03 2.64 15.98
C GLU A 68 15.60 1.32 15.37
N PHE A 69 15.23 0.36 16.24
CA PHE A 69 14.81 -0.98 15.85
C PHE A 69 13.39 -1.25 16.32
N GLU A 70 12.55 -1.71 15.41
CA GLU A 70 11.15 -2.04 15.70
C GLU A 70 10.79 -3.41 15.12
N ASP A 71 10.21 -4.27 15.96
CA ASP A 71 9.70 -5.56 15.54
C ASP A 71 8.33 -5.39 14.88
N ILE A 72 8.25 -5.71 13.59
CA ILE A 72 7.01 -5.68 12.82
C ILE A 72 6.47 -7.12 12.71
N PRO A 73 5.31 -7.42 13.32
CA PRO A 73 4.70 -8.72 13.18
C PRO A 73 4.26 -8.95 11.72
N GLU A 74 4.18 -10.21 11.31
CA GLU A 74 3.55 -10.54 10.04
C GLU A 74 2.10 -10.04 10.03
N GLN A 75 1.79 -9.19 9.06
CA GLN A 75 0.44 -8.75 8.79
C GLN A 75 0.05 -9.13 7.37
N ASN A 76 -1.16 -9.67 7.20
CA ASN A 76 -1.76 -9.83 5.89
C ASN A 76 -2.23 -8.45 5.39
N TRP A 77 -1.34 -7.76 4.69
CA TRP A 77 -1.61 -6.43 4.16
C TRP A 77 -2.77 -6.42 3.16
N ASN A 78 -2.93 -7.50 2.39
CA ASN A 78 -4.05 -7.63 1.45
C ASN A 78 -5.37 -7.68 2.21
N GLU A 79 -5.48 -8.55 3.21
CA GLU A 79 -6.70 -8.63 4.03
C GLU A 79 -6.97 -7.32 4.78
N SER A 80 -5.94 -6.70 5.34
CA SER A 80 -6.08 -5.41 6.03
C SER A 80 -6.56 -4.31 5.08
N TRP A 81 -6.04 -4.28 3.86
CA TRP A 81 -6.47 -3.34 2.82
C TRP A 81 -7.88 -3.67 2.31
N GLU A 82 -8.21 -4.93 2.06
CA GLU A 82 -9.54 -5.40 1.62
C GLU A 82 -10.63 -4.98 2.61
N GLN A 83 -10.34 -5.03 3.92
CA GLN A 83 -11.23 -4.57 4.99
C GLN A 83 -11.51 -3.06 4.96
N THR A 84 -10.61 -2.26 4.37
CA THR A 84 -10.85 -0.81 4.20
C THR A 84 -11.79 -0.48 3.04
N ILE A 85 -11.99 -1.42 2.11
CA ILE A 85 -12.83 -1.24 0.93
C ILE A 85 -14.31 -1.46 1.31
N GLN A 86 -15.07 -0.38 1.31
CA GLN A 86 -16.52 -0.38 1.46
C GLN A 86 -17.25 -0.37 0.10
N PRO A 87 -18.35 -1.13 -0.05
CA PRO A 87 -19.24 -1.00 -1.18
C PRO A 87 -19.77 0.43 -1.35
N GLN A 88 -20.08 0.80 -2.60
CA GLN A 88 -20.55 2.13 -2.96
C GLN A 88 -21.95 2.02 -3.56
N ARG A 89 -22.95 2.60 -2.90
CA ARG A 89 -24.28 2.83 -3.48
C ARG A 89 -24.30 4.15 -4.25
N ILE A 90 -24.59 4.08 -5.54
CA ILE A 90 -24.57 5.22 -6.46
C ILE A 90 -25.87 5.22 -7.26
N GLY A 91 -26.88 5.94 -6.78
CA GLY A 91 -28.22 5.86 -7.37
C GLY A 91 -28.76 4.43 -7.27
N LYS A 92 -29.18 3.85 -8.40
CA LYS A 92 -29.63 2.46 -8.48
C LYS A 92 -28.50 1.43 -8.55
N PHE A 93 -27.23 1.81 -8.43
CA PHE A 93 -26.11 0.87 -8.57
C PHE A 93 -25.47 0.56 -7.22
N LEU A 94 -25.29 -0.73 -6.91
CA LEU A 94 -24.40 -1.19 -5.86
C LEU A 94 -23.08 -1.61 -6.50
N VAL A 95 -22.03 -0.81 -6.32
CA VAL A 95 -20.67 -1.15 -6.77
C VAL A 95 -19.89 -1.75 -5.61
N LYS A 96 -19.43 -2.99 -5.75
CA LYS A 96 -18.70 -3.68 -4.67
C LYS A 96 -17.58 -4.57 -5.21
N PRO A 97 -16.55 -4.87 -4.42
CA PRO A 97 -15.62 -5.94 -4.77
C PRO A 97 -16.26 -7.32 -4.59
N THR A 98 -15.68 -8.33 -5.25
CA THR A 98 -16.21 -9.72 -5.21
C THR A 98 -16.17 -10.36 -3.82
N TRP A 99 -15.29 -9.89 -2.94
CA TRP A 99 -15.21 -10.37 -1.55
C TRP A 99 -16.20 -9.70 -0.59
N SER A 100 -16.92 -8.66 -1.03
CA SER A 100 -17.94 -8.03 -0.18
C SER A 100 -19.19 -8.90 -0.08
N THR A 101 -19.70 -9.07 1.14
CA THR A 101 -20.94 -9.82 1.43
C THR A 101 -22.21 -8.98 1.23
N GLU A 102 -22.08 -7.70 0.89
CA GLU A 102 -23.23 -6.82 0.68
C GLU A 102 -24.04 -7.23 -0.55
N THR A 103 -25.36 -7.20 -0.42
CA THR A 103 -26.31 -7.61 -1.46
C THR A 103 -27.09 -6.40 -1.96
N PRO A 104 -27.44 -6.34 -3.26
CA PRO A 104 -28.29 -5.30 -3.79
C PRO A 104 -29.70 -5.42 -3.19
N ASP A 105 -30.37 -4.28 -3.01
CA ASP A 105 -31.83 -4.23 -2.81
C ASP A 105 -32.57 -4.62 -4.11
N ASP A 106 -33.89 -4.90 -4.04
CA ASP A 106 -34.68 -5.43 -5.16
C ASP A 106 -34.65 -4.57 -6.43
N ASP A 107 -34.44 -3.26 -6.29
CA ASP A 107 -34.36 -2.27 -7.37
C ASP A 107 -32.94 -1.82 -7.72
N GLU A 108 -31.92 -2.38 -7.05
CA GLU A 108 -30.51 -2.08 -7.32
C GLU A 108 -29.91 -2.99 -8.40
N ILE A 109 -29.02 -2.42 -9.19
CA ILE A 109 -28.17 -3.10 -10.17
C ILE A 109 -26.80 -3.32 -9.53
N LEU A 110 -26.45 -4.60 -9.34
CA LEU A 110 -25.14 -4.98 -8.82
C LEU A 110 -24.04 -4.84 -9.89
N LEU A 111 -22.97 -4.14 -9.54
CA LEU A 111 -21.74 -4.01 -10.32
C LEU A 111 -20.56 -4.54 -9.48
N GLU A 112 -20.06 -5.73 -9.80
CA GLU A 112 -18.90 -6.30 -9.12
C GLU A 112 -17.59 -5.86 -9.79
N ILE A 113 -16.80 -5.05 -9.06
CA ILE A 113 -15.55 -4.47 -9.55
C ILE A 113 -14.48 -4.59 -8.44
N ASP A 114 -13.48 -5.44 -8.67
CA ASP A 114 -12.35 -5.58 -7.76
C ASP A 114 -11.42 -4.35 -7.89
N PRO A 115 -11.11 -3.62 -6.80
CA PRO A 115 -10.16 -2.50 -6.78
C PRO A 115 -8.72 -2.99 -6.89
N LYS A 116 -8.29 -3.44 -8.06
CA LYS A 116 -6.87 -3.77 -8.32
C LYS A 116 -6.19 -2.54 -8.92
N MET A 117 -5.60 -2.68 -10.10
CA MET A 117 -5.14 -1.53 -10.92
C MET A 117 -6.28 -0.92 -11.75
N SER A 118 -7.53 -1.24 -11.44
CA SER A 118 -8.72 -0.79 -12.17
C SER A 118 -9.21 0.56 -11.65
N PHE A 119 -9.32 1.53 -12.57
CA PHE A 119 -10.17 2.69 -12.35
C PHE A 119 -11.65 2.28 -12.49
N GLY A 120 -12.58 3.10 -12.01
CA GLY A 120 -14.01 2.84 -12.17
C GLY A 120 -14.67 2.06 -11.02
N THR A 121 -14.02 1.95 -9.88
CA THR A 121 -14.53 1.24 -8.68
C THR A 121 -15.63 2.00 -7.91
N GLY A 122 -16.08 3.15 -8.42
CA GLY A 122 -17.07 4.00 -7.75
C GLY A 122 -16.52 4.93 -6.66
N TYR A 123 -15.25 4.76 -6.25
CA TYR A 123 -14.59 5.65 -5.28
C TYR A 123 -14.24 7.03 -5.83
N HIS A 124 -14.02 7.13 -7.14
CA HIS A 124 -13.73 8.39 -7.78
C HIS A 124 -15.02 9.12 -8.19
N THR A 125 -15.04 10.44 -8.02
CA THR A 125 -16.24 11.26 -8.26
C THR A 125 -16.71 11.19 -9.70
N THR A 126 -15.81 11.08 -10.67
CA THR A 126 -16.18 10.99 -12.10
C THR A 126 -16.98 9.72 -12.40
N THR A 127 -16.61 8.56 -11.84
CA THR A 127 -17.39 7.32 -11.98
C THR A 127 -18.77 7.47 -11.37
N ARG A 128 -18.87 8.09 -10.19
CA ARG A 128 -20.17 8.36 -9.55
C ARG A 128 -21.07 9.24 -10.42
N LEU A 129 -20.52 10.33 -10.95
CA LEU A 129 -21.25 11.25 -11.82
C LEU A 129 -21.75 10.55 -13.09
N MET A 130 -20.91 9.72 -13.72
CA MET A 130 -21.31 8.98 -14.92
C MET A 130 -22.40 7.95 -14.63
N LEU A 131 -22.30 7.20 -13.54
CA LEU A 131 -23.35 6.25 -13.12
C LEU A 131 -24.66 6.96 -12.80
N GLN A 132 -24.61 8.09 -12.07
CA GLN A 132 -25.77 8.92 -11.79
C GLN A 132 -26.42 9.49 -13.05
N GLN A 133 -25.63 9.82 -14.07
CA GLN A 133 -26.18 10.32 -15.32
C GLN A 133 -26.78 9.19 -16.17
N ILE A 134 -26.09 8.05 -16.27
CA ILE A 134 -26.52 6.89 -17.07
C ILE A 134 -27.87 6.35 -16.59
N GLN A 135 -28.13 6.33 -15.27
CA GLN A 135 -29.40 5.82 -14.78
C GLN A 135 -30.63 6.63 -15.23
N GLU A 136 -30.46 7.91 -15.55
CA GLU A 136 -31.52 8.83 -16.02
C GLU A 136 -31.68 8.81 -17.55
N MET A 137 -30.77 8.15 -18.27
CA MET A 137 -30.81 8.08 -19.73
C MET A 137 -31.72 6.96 -20.21
N ASP A 138 -32.60 7.24 -21.17
CA ASP A 138 -33.25 6.19 -21.96
C ASP A 138 -32.24 5.62 -22.97
N LEU A 139 -31.73 4.42 -22.67
CA LEU A 139 -30.78 3.70 -23.51
C LEU A 139 -31.41 2.51 -24.24
N GLN A 140 -32.74 2.34 -24.17
CA GLN A 140 -33.40 1.17 -24.78
C GLN A 140 -33.20 1.14 -26.30
N GLY A 141 -32.65 0.04 -26.80
CA GLY A 141 -32.38 -0.14 -28.24
C GLY A 141 -31.26 0.73 -28.81
N LYS A 142 -30.49 1.43 -27.96
CA LYS A 142 -29.39 2.29 -28.39
C LYS A 142 -28.05 1.55 -28.37
N ARG A 143 -27.09 2.09 -29.13
CA ARG A 143 -25.68 1.67 -29.06
C ARG A 143 -24.96 2.60 -28.09
N VAL A 144 -24.18 2.01 -27.19
CA VAL A 144 -23.39 2.73 -26.19
C VAL A 144 -21.91 2.56 -26.50
N LEU A 145 -21.14 3.62 -26.30
CA LEU A 145 -19.67 3.62 -26.31
C LEU A 145 -19.24 4.10 -24.93
N ASP A 146 -18.41 3.30 -24.29
CA ASP A 146 -17.64 3.67 -23.09
C ASP A 146 -16.26 4.15 -23.55
#